data_AF-A0A7C3GT72-F1
#
_entry.id   AF-A0A7C3GT72-F1
#
_cell.length_a   1.000
_cell.length_b   1.000
_cell.length_c   1.000
_cell.angle_alpha   90.00
_cell.angle_beta   90.00
_cell.angle_gamma   90.00
#
_symmetry.space_group_name_H-M   'P 1'
#
loop_
_entity.id
_entity.type
_entity.pdbx_description
1 polymer ?
#
loop_
_entity_poly.entity_id
_entity_poly.type
_entity_poly.pdbx_seq_one_letter_code
_entity_poly.pdbx_strand_id
1 'polypeptide(L)' 'RELYQLPGIAETVNFPHIKRHYYYSHTSINPTRIVPLGPELDLQVPHNRQRR' A
#
# COMPACT_ATOMS: atom_id res chain seq x y z
N ARG A 1 6.82 -5.80 -6.19
CA ARG A 1 5.94 -6.84 -6.76
C ARG A 1 6.39 -8.23 -6.33
N GLU A 2 7.63 -8.64 -6.56
CA GLU A 2 8.19 -9.93 -6.10
C GLU A 2 7.76 -10.39 -4.70
N LEU A 3 8.11 -9.64 -3.65
CA LEU A 3 7.73 -10.02 -2.28
C LEU A 3 6.22 -10.03 -2.04
N TYR A 4 5.51 -9.06 -2.62
CA TYR A 4 4.05 -8.96 -2.51
C TYR A 4 3.33 -10.17 -3.12
N GLN A 5 3.94 -10.80 -4.12
CA GLN A 5 3.40 -11.95 -4.85
C GLN A 5 3.81 -13.29 -4.25
N LEU A 6 4.62 -13.32 -3.18
CA LEU A 6 4.89 -14.55 -2.44
C LEU A 6 3.60 -15.05 -1.78
N PRO A 7 3.38 -16.38 -1.70
CA PRO A 7 2.20 -16.95 -1.06
C PRO A 7 2.00 -16.40 0.35
N GLY A 8 0.77 -15.94 0.65
CA GLY A 8 0.40 -15.41 1.95
C GLY A 8 0.75 -13.94 2.21
N ILE A 9 1.66 -13.31 1.45
CA ILE A 9 2.09 -11.93 1.75
C ILE A 9 0.99 -10.91 1.43
N ALA A 10 0.30 -11.04 0.29
CA ALA A 10 -0.73 -10.08 -0.10
C ALA A 10 -1.85 -9.95 0.96
N GLU A 11 -2.20 -11.05 1.63
CA GLU A 11 -3.23 -11.09 2.69
C GLU A 11 -2.82 -10.29 3.93
N THR A 12 -1.52 -10.09 4.16
CA THR A 12 -1.01 -9.29 5.29
C THR A 12 -1.07 -7.78 5.04
N VAL A 13 -1.34 -7.35 3.80
CA VAL A 13 -1.28 -5.93 3.40
C VAL A 13 -2.68 -5.35 3.25
N ASN A 14 -3.05 -4.47 4.18
CA ASN A 14 -4.34 -3.77 4.16
C ASN A 14 -4.15 -2.27 3.90
N PHE A 15 -4.27 -1.85 2.63
CA PHE A 15 -4.11 -0.45 2.24
C PHE A 15 -5.12 0.52 2.88
N PRO A 16 -6.42 0.20 2.99
CA PRO A 16 -7.36 1.05 3.74
C PRO A 16 -6.92 1.33 5.17
N HIS A 17 -6.46 0.30 5.90
CA HIS A 17 -5.97 0.45 7.26
C HIS A 17 -4.71 1.32 7.33
N ILE A 18 -3.73 1.05 6.47
CA ILE A 18 -2.50 1.84 6.35
C ILE A 18 -2.83 3.32 6.09
N LYS A 19 -3.62 3.61 5.05
CA LYS A 19 -3.97 4.98 4.67
C LYS A 19 -4.70 5.69 5.80
N ARG A 20 -5.68 5.04 6.43
CA ARG A 20 -6.42 5.64 7.55
C ARG A 20 -5.48 5.97 8.70
N HIS A 21 -4.62 5.04 9.11
CA HIS A 21 -3.68 5.28 10.21
C HIS A 21 -2.82 6.51 9.95
N TYR A 22 -2.17 6.58 8.77
CA TYR A 22 -1.24 7.67 8.49
C TYR A 22 -1.92 9.03 8.25
N TYR A 23 -3.00 9.08 7.47
CA TYR A 23 -3.62 10.35 7.10
C TYR A 23 -4.59 10.90 8.15
N TYR A 24 -5.16 10.02 9.00
CA TYR A 24 -6.15 10.44 9.98
C TYR A 24 -5.56 10.69 11.37
N SER A 25 -4.59 9.87 11.83
CA SER A 25 -4.05 9.97 13.18
C SER A 25 -3.03 11.11 13.36
N HIS A 26 -2.21 11.38 12.34
CA HIS A 26 -1.15 12.40 12.41
C HIS A 26 -1.68 13.83 12.20
N THR A 27 -2.49 14.32 13.13
CA THR A 27 -3.11 15.66 13.04
C THR A 27 -2.13 16.82 13.01
N SER A 28 -0.94 16.67 13.58
CA SER A 28 0.11 17.69 13.49
C SER A 28 0.65 17.87 12.06
N ILE A 29 0.55 16.83 11.23
CA ILE A 29 1.03 16.83 9.84
C ILE A 29 -0.14 17.05 8.87
N ASN A 30 -1.28 16.40 9.10
CA ASN A 30 -2.50 16.53 8.31
C ASN A 30 -3.70 16.96 9.19
N PRO A 31 -3.81 18.25 9.56
CA PRO A 31 -4.91 18.74 10.40
C PRO A 31 -6.30 18.48 9.80
N THR A 32 -6.40 18.50 8.48
CA THR A 32 -7.66 18.29 7.74
C THR A 32 -8.13 16.84 7.75
N ARG A 33 -7.24 15.88 8.08
CA ARG A 33 -7.48 14.43 8.05
C ARG A 33 -8.01 13.89 6.72
N ILE A 34 -7.81 14.63 5.63
CA ILE A 34 -8.19 14.18 4.29
C ILE A 34 -7.33 12.99 3.91
N VAL A 35 -7.97 11.90 3.47
CA VAL A 35 -7.31 10.72 2.92
C VAL A 35 -7.31 10.84 1.40
N PRO A 36 -6.16 11.02 0.73
CA PRO A 36 -6.11 11.15 -0.72
C PRO A 36 -6.49 9.82 -1.40
N LEU A 37 -6.95 9.88 -2.65
CA LEU A 37 -7.25 8.70 -3.46
C LEU A 37 -6.00 7.80 -3.62
N GLY A 38 -4.84 8.41 -3.76
CA GLY A 38 -3.56 7.71 -3.94
C GLY A 38 -3.27 7.40 -5.42
N PRO A 39 -2.06 6.90 -5.72
CA PRO A 39 -1.68 6.52 -7.07
C PRO A 39 -2.37 5.24 -7.52
N GLU A 40 -2.53 5.07 -8.82
CA GLU A 40 -2.91 3.78 -9.40
C GLU A 40 -1.76 2.78 -9.19
N LEU A 41 -2.05 1.66 -8.54
CA LEU A 41 -1.05 0.68 -8.14
C LEU A 41 -1.56 -0.74 -8.42
N ASP A 42 -0.95 -1.41 -9.39
CA ASP A 42 -1.13 -2.84 -9.61
C ASP A 42 0.12 -3.62 -9.20
N LEU A 43 0.05 -4.22 -8.00
CA LEU A 43 1.12 -5.06 -7.46
C LEU A 43 1.07 -6.51 -7.95
N GLN A 44 0.04 -6.90 -8.69
CA GLN A 44 -0.12 -8.25 -9.24
C GLN A 44 0.55 -8.39 -10.62
N VAL A 45 0.91 -7.29 -11.28
CA VAL A 45 1.66 -7.32 -12.55
C VAL A 45 2.96 -8.15 -12.39
N PRO A 46 3.31 -9.04 -13.35
CA PRO A 46 4.56 -9.79 -13.31
C PRO A 46 5.80 -8.89 -13.11
N HIS A 47 6.81 -9.38 -12.39
CA HIS A 47 8.03 -8.61 -12.11
C HIS A 47 9.26 -9.05 -12.91
N ASN A 48 9.22 -10.19 -13.61
CA ASN A 48 10.31 -10.72 -14.47
C ASN A 48 11.69 -10.86 -13.78
N ARG A 49 11.78 -10.82 -12.44
CA ARG A 49 13.06 -10.87 -11.71
C ARG A 49 13.67 -12.28 -11.62
N GLN A 50 12.89 -13.31 -11.96
CA GLN A 50 13.35 -14.71 -12.07
C GLN A 50 14.27 -14.96 -13.27
N ARG A 51 14.47 -13.97 -14.16
CA ARG A 51 15.31 -14.08 -15.38
C ARG A 51 16.69 -13.40 -15.25
N ARG A 52 17.07 -12.97 -14.05
CA ARG A 52 18.35 -12.29 -13.77
C ARG A 52 19.30 -13.19 -13.00
#